data_AF-A0A3B9T713-F1
#
_entry.id   AF-A0A3B9T713-F1
#
_cell.length_a   1.000
_cell.length_b   1.000
_cell.length_c   1.000
_cell.angle_alpha   90.00
_cell.angle_beta   90.00
_cell.angle_gamma   90.00
#
_symmetry.space_group_name_H-M   'P 1'
#
loop_
_entity.id
_entity.type
_entity.pdbx_description
1 polymer ?
#
loop_
_entity_poly.entity_id
_entity_poly.type
_entity_poly.pdbx_seq_one_letter_code
_entity_poly.pdbx_strand_id
1 'polypeptide(L)'
;MTRELEKRHQLLKIAALLLFILLSIFSLANEPISRYKSSISTLHNFSVYIMDQGQCSASDFSAMLLYYNPDLNPAKVDYLARVYVTEATKEGVNQDIAFSQMCLETGFLNFKGNVKPHQNNFCGLGAVSAHSNGEHFPDVETGVRAHIQHLKAYASTLDLILPNVDNRFRFVKRGIAPTIYELPGRWASDKEYAVKLESLLSRLFLIRYQTASRETNK
;
A
#
# COMPACT_ATOMS: atom_id res chain seq x y z
N MET A 1 22.29 60.10 -16.02
CA MET A 1 20.81 59.93 -15.95
C MET A 1 20.36 58.50 -16.29
N THR A 2 21.00 57.79 -17.24
CA THR A 2 20.58 56.47 -17.74
C THR A 2 20.72 55.30 -16.75
N ARG A 3 21.84 55.19 -16.01
CA ARG A 3 22.07 54.10 -15.04
C ARG A 3 21.09 54.07 -13.86
N GLU A 4 20.57 55.23 -13.48
CA GLU A 4 19.63 55.33 -12.35
C GLU A 4 18.20 54.96 -12.76
N LEU A 5 17.83 55.27 -14.00
CA LEU A 5 16.59 54.81 -14.62
C LEU A 5 16.59 53.28 -14.79
N GLU A 6 17.70 52.67 -15.22
CA GLU A 6 17.84 51.21 -15.32
C GLU A 6 17.69 50.51 -13.97
N LYS A 7 18.35 51.03 -12.92
CA LYS A 7 18.20 50.49 -11.55
C LYS A 7 16.76 50.55 -11.06
N ARG A 8 16.05 51.67 -11.29
CA ARG A 8 14.63 51.81 -10.91
C ARG A 8 13.75 50.82 -11.66
N HIS A 9 14.00 50.59 -12.95
CA HIS A 9 13.24 49.63 -13.75
C HIS A 9 13.49 48.18 -13.28
N GLN A 10 14.73 47.84 -12.91
CA GLN A 10 15.07 46.53 -12.35
C GLN A 10 14.39 46.30 -10.98
N LEU A 11 14.39 47.31 -10.12
CA LEU A 11 13.70 47.26 -8.83
C LEU A 11 12.19 47.07 -8.98
N LEU A 12 11.56 47.74 -9.96
CA LEU A 12 10.13 47.55 -10.26
C LEU A 12 9.81 46.14 -10.76
N LYS A 13 10.67 45.54 -11.60
CA LYS A 13 10.51 44.15 -12.05
C LYS A 13 10.62 43.15 -10.88
N ILE A 14 11.59 43.35 -9.98
CA ILE A 14 11.75 42.52 -8.79
C ILE A 14 10.53 42.65 -7.87
N ALA A 15 10.04 43.88 -7.65
CA ALA A 15 8.85 44.12 -6.83
C ALA A 15 7.60 43.46 -7.43
N ALA A 16 7.41 43.53 -8.75
CA ALA A 16 6.32 42.87 -9.45
C ALA A 16 6.39 41.34 -9.34
N LEU A 17 7.60 40.76 -9.46
CA LEU A 17 7.81 39.31 -9.30
C LEU A 17 7.51 38.86 -7.86
N LEU A 18 7.98 39.61 -6.87
CA LEU A 18 7.69 39.32 -5.46
C LEU A 18 6.20 39.42 -5.15
N LEU A 19 5.49 40.42 -5.70
CA LEU A 19 4.05 40.55 -5.56
C LEU A 19 3.30 39.38 -6.21
N PHE A 20 3.73 38.94 -7.40
CA PHE A 20 3.15 37.78 -8.07
C PHE A 20 3.32 36.49 -7.25
N ILE A 21 4.52 36.25 -6.71
CA ILE A 21 4.79 35.11 -5.81
C ILE A 21 3.90 35.21 -4.57
N LEU A 22 3.77 36.39 -3.97
CA LEU A 22 2.95 36.61 -2.78
C LEU A 22 1.47 36.32 -3.04
N LEU A 23 0.94 36.79 -4.16
CA LEU A 23 -0.44 36.53 -4.60
C LEU A 23 -0.67 35.04 -4.91
N SER A 24 0.33 34.36 -5.48
CA SER A 24 0.29 32.92 -5.73
C SER A 24 0.16 32.12 -4.43
N ILE A 25 0.98 32.45 -3.43
CA ILE A 25 0.97 31.82 -2.10
C ILE A 25 -0.35 32.11 -1.39
N PHE A 26 -0.89 33.32 -1.52
CA PHE A 26 -2.18 33.69 -0.93
C PHE A 26 -3.34 32.92 -1.57
N SER A 27 -3.30 32.69 -2.89
CA SER A 27 -4.27 31.85 -3.59
C SER A 27 -4.22 30.39 -3.11
N LEU A 28 -3.03 29.84 -2.88
CA LEU A 28 -2.83 28.50 -2.31
C LEU A 28 -3.31 28.40 -0.84
N ALA A 29 -3.10 29.44 -0.05
CA ALA A 29 -3.53 29.49 1.35
C ALA A 29 -5.05 29.69 1.52
N ASN A 30 -5.73 30.19 0.48
CA ASN A 30 -7.18 30.40 0.47
C ASN A 30 -8.00 29.23 -0.10
N GLU A 31 -7.37 28.10 -0.44
CA GLU A 31 -8.13 26.88 -0.75
C GLU A 31 -8.94 26.46 0.50
N PRO A 32 -10.24 26.16 0.36
CA PRO A 32 -11.11 25.94 1.51
C PRO A 32 -10.67 24.70 2.31
N ILE A 33 -10.45 24.88 3.61
CA ILE A 33 -10.09 23.83 4.58
C ILE A 33 -11.06 22.63 4.51
N SER A 34 -12.33 22.85 4.12
CA SER A 34 -13.32 21.78 3.94
C SER A 34 -12.95 20.77 2.84
N ARG A 35 -12.28 21.22 1.77
CA ARG A 35 -11.79 20.35 0.69
C ARG A 35 -10.70 19.40 1.20
N TYR A 36 -9.76 19.93 2.00
CA TYR A 36 -8.73 19.12 2.64
C TYR A 36 -9.32 18.15 3.67
N LYS A 37 -10.24 18.61 4.51
CA LYS A 37 -10.90 17.77 5.52
C LYS A 37 -11.75 16.65 4.90
N SER A 38 -12.46 16.95 3.81
CA SER A 38 -13.18 15.96 3.00
C SER A 38 -12.24 14.94 2.38
N SER A 39 -11.09 15.38 1.84
CA SER A 39 -10.08 14.47 1.27
C SER A 39 -9.44 13.56 2.32
N ILE A 40 -9.20 14.07 3.54
CA ILE A 40 -8.70 13.29 4.67
C ILE A 40 -9.72 12.29 5.18
N SER A 41 -11.00 12.68 5.29
CA SER A 41 -12.04 11.73 5.70
C SER A 41 -12.24 10.60 4.68
N THR A 42 -12.09 10.89 3.38
CA THR A 42 -12.10 9.85 2.34
C THR A 42 -10.85 8.97 2.35
N LEU A 43 -9.71 9.48 2.83
CA LEU A 43 -8.45 8.72 2.95
C LEU A 43 -8.46 7.65 4.05
N HIS A 44 -9.32 7.78 5.06
CA HIS A 44 -9.48 6.81 6.15
C HIS A 44 -10.71 5.91 6.01
N ASN A 45 -11.34 5.85 4.83
CA ASN A 45 -12.55 5.05 4.62
C ASN A 45 -12.27 3.59 4.24
N PHE A 46 -11.15 3.03 4.68
CA PHE A 46 -10.79 1.62 4.46
C PHE A 46 -11.04 0.79 5.71
N SER A 47 -11.37 -0.49 5.52
CA SER A 47 -11.57 -1.41 6.65
C SER A 47 -10.23 -1.82 7.25
N VAL A 48 -10.22 -1.98 8.58
CA VAL A 48 -9.09 -2.50 9.37
C VAL A 48 -9.27 -3.98 9.74
N TYR A 49 -10.41 -4.57 9.37
CA TYR A 49 -10.72 -5.97 9.60
C TYR A 49 -10.18 -6.82 8.45
N ILE A 50 -9.44 -7.86 8.79
CA ILE A 50 -8.79 -8.74 7.81
C ILE A 50 -9.82 -9.58 7.05
N MET A 51 -10.94 -9.92 7.67
CA MET A 51 -12.05 -10.69 7.06
C MET A 51 -13.20 -9.80 6.58
N ASP A 52 -12.87 -8.71 5.88
CA ASP A 52 -13.83 -7.76 5.33
C ASP A 52 -13.52 -7.50 3.84
N GLN A 53 -14.42 -6.83 3.14
CA GLN A 53 -14.27 -6.56 1.72
C GLN A 53 -13.35 -5.35 1.48
N GLY A 54 -12.25 -5.56 0.75
CA GLY A 54 -11.43 -4.45 0.25
C GLY A 54 -12.14 -3.70 -0.89
N GLN A 55 -11.70 -2.47 -1.15
CA GLN A 55 -12.31 -1.57 -2.13
C GLN A 55 -11.42 -1.31 -3.36
N CYS A 56 -10.10 -1.51 -3.23
CA CYS A 56 -9.16 -1.23 -4.30
C CYS A 56 -9.19 -2.34 -5.36
N SER A 57 -8.99 -1.95 -6.61
CA SER A 57 -8.92 -2.85 -7.75
C SER A 57 -7.48 -3.31 -8.03
N ALA A 58 -7.33 -4.27 -8.93
CA ALA A 58 -5.99 -4.67 -9.40
C ALA A 58 -5.23 -3.51 -10.07
N SER A 59 -5.90 -2.55 -10.69
CA SER A 59 -5.23 -1.38 -11.29
C SER A 59 -4.69 -0.43 -10.21
N ASP A 60 -5.41 -0.24 -9.10
CA ASP A 60 -4.94 0.57 -7.97
C ASP A 60 -3.67 -0.02 -7.35
N PHE A 61 -3.67 -1.34 -7.14
CA PHE A 61 -2.53 -2.12 -6.67
C PHE A 61 -1.31 -1.99 -7.60
N SER A 62 -1.56 -2.09 -8.91
CA SER A 62 -0.51 -1.98 -9.91
C SER A 62 0.09 -0.58 -9.95
N ALA A 63 -0.75 0.45 -9.86
CA ALA A 63 -0.32 1.84 -9.76
C ALA A 63 0.55 2.07 -8.52
N MET A 64 0.18 1.50 -7.37
CA MET A 64 0.97 1.60 -6.14
C MET A 64 2.35 0.95 -6.29
N LEU A 65 2.42 -0.28 -6.81
CA LEU A 65 3.71 -0.96 -7.00
C LEU A 65 4.62 -0.20 -7.96
N LEU A 66 4.10 0.24 -9.11
CA LEU A 66 4.89 0.97 -10.10
C LEU A 66 5.30 2.38 -9.62
N TYR A 67 4.53 3.00 -8.72
CA TYR A 67 4.90 4.26 -8.10
C TYR A 67 6.12 4.11 -7.17
N TYR A 68 6.16 3.05 -6.36
CA TYR A 68 7.23 2.82 -5.38
C TYR A 68 8.41 1.99 -5.91
N ASN A 69 8.20 1.25 -6.99
CA ASN A 69 9.21 0.43 -7.66
C ASN A 69 9.00 0.48 -9.19
N PRO A 70 9.42 1.58 -9.84
CA PRO A 70 9.15 1.84 -11.25
C PRO A 70 9.89 0.91 -12.22
N ASP A 71 10.91 0.20 -11.75
CA ASP A 71 11.70 -0.73 -12.57
C ASP A 71 11.02 -2.11 -12.75
N LEU A 72 9.89 -2.34 -12.08
CA LEU A 72 9.13 -3.58 -12.22
C LEU A 72 8.52 -3.70 -13.62
N ASN A 73 8.47 -4.94 -14.12
CA ASN A 73 7.76 -5.24 -15.36
C ASN A 73 6.23 -5.04 -15.15
N PRO A 74 5.57 -4.12 -15.89
CA PRO A 74 4.16 -3.81 -15.66
C PRO A 74 3.22 -5.00 -15.84
N ALA A 75 3.47 -5.88 -16.82
CA ALA A 75 2.62 -7.05 -17.05
C ALA A 75 2.68 -8.06 -15.89
N LYS A 76 3.85 -8.21 -15.26
CA LYS A 76 4.00 -9.06 -14.05
C LYS A 76 3.33 -8.43 -12.84
N VAL A 77 3.42 -7.11 -12.69
CA VAL A 77 2.74 -6.36 -11.62
C VAL A 77 1.22 -6.51 -11.74
N ASP A 78 0.67 -6.28 -12.93
CA ASP A 78 -0.75 -6.43 -13.22
C ASP A 78 -1.25 -7.85 -12.94
N TYR A 79 -0.44 -8.86 -13.29
CA TYR A 79 -0.75 -10.25 -12.98
C TYR A 79 -0.82 -10.50 -11.48
N LEU A 80 0.22 -10.11 -10.73
CA LEU A 80 0.27 -10.27 -9.27
C LEU A 80 -0.93 -9.57 -8.60
N ALA A 81 -1.24 -8.35 -9.00
CA ALA A 81 -2.36 -7.59 -8.47
C ALA A 81 -3.71 -8.31 -8.68
N ARG A 82 -3.95 -8.86 -9.88
CA ARG A 82 -5.16 -9.67 -10.15
C ARG A 82 -5.23 -10.94 -9.32
N VAL A 83 -4.09 -11.61 -9.11
CA VAL A 83 -4.01 -12.81 -8.27
C VAL A 83 -4.39 -12.48 -6.82
N TYR A 84 -3.90 -11.36 -6.27
CA TYR A 84 -4.30 -10.90 -4.92
C TYR A 84 -5.80 -10.67 -4.81
N VAL A 85 -6.40 -9.91 -5.72
CA VAL A 85 -7.86 -9.69 -5.72
C VAL A 85 -8.61 -11.02 -5.76
N THR A 86 -8.19 -11.93 -6.65
CA THR A 86 -8.87 -13.21 -6.88
C THR A 86 -8.79 -14.13 -5.66
N GLU A 87 -7.58 -14.37 -5.13
CA GLU A 87 -7.39 -15.30 -4.02
C GLU A 87 -7.96 -14.75 -2.71
N ALA A 88 -7.82 -13.45 -2.45
CA ALA A 88 -8.37 -12.80 -1.26
C ALA A 88 -9.91 -12.85 -1.28
N THR A 89 -10.55 -12.53 -2.42
CA THR A 89 -12.01 -12.59 -2.57
C THR A 89 -12.56 -14.00 -2.31
N LYS A 90 -11.90 -15.05 -2.84
CA LYS A 90 -12.33 -16.44 -2.64
C LYS A 90 -12.33 -16.84 -1.17
N GLU A 91 -11.37 -16.36 -0.38
CA GLU A 91 -11.23 -16.71 1.03
C GLU A 91 -11.96 -15.75 1.97
N GLY A 92 -12.48 -14.63 1.46
CA GLY A 92 -13.12 -13.55 2.22
C GLY A 92 -12.13 -12.68 2.98
N VAL A 93 -10.87 -12.63 2.54
CA VAL A 93 -9.83 -11.78 3.13
C VAL A 93 -9.81 -10.44 2.41
N ASN A 94 -9.62 -9.36 3.15
CA ASN A 94 -9.51 -8.01 2.63
C ASN A 94 -8.26 -7.88 1.75
N GLN A 95 -8.48 -7.74 0.43
CA GLN A 95 -7.39 -7.66 -0.54
C GLN A 95 -6.52 -6.40 -0.35
N ASP A 96 -7.07 -5.30 0.16
CA ASP A 96 -6.34 -4.05 0.37
C ASP A 96 -5.30 -4.22 1.49
N ILE A 97 -5.70 -4.89 2.58
CA ILE A 97 -4.83 -5.26 3.69
C ILE A 97 -3.76 -6.24 3.21
N ALA A 98 -4.15 -7.34 2.56
CA ALA A 98 -3.20 -8.35 2.10
C ALA A 98 -2.17 -7.77 1.13
N PHE A 99 -2.59 -6.92 0.20
CA PHE A 99 -1.69 -6.31 -0.76
C PHE A 99 -0.76 -5.27 -0.09
N SER A 100 -1.29 -4.45 0.81
CA SER A 100 -0.48 -3.50 1.59
C SER A 100 0.54 -4.20 2.48
N GLN A 101 0.15 -5.33 3.07
CA GLN A 101 1.05 -6.17 3.85
C GLN A 101 2.16 -6.75 2.98
N MET A 102 1.84 -7.24 1.78
CA MET A 102 2.87 -7.67 0.82
C MET A 102 3.85 -6.56 0.46
N CYS A 103 3.36 -5.34 0.23
CA CYS A 103 4.21 -4.18 -0.01
C CYS A 103 5.16 -3.91 1.19
N LEU A 104 4.66 -4.05 2.42
CA LEU A 104 5.47 -3.91 3.63
C LEU A 104 6.56 -4.99 3.73
N GLU A 105 6.15 -6.26 3.63
CA GLU A 105 7.02 -7.43 3.85
C GLU A 105 8.11 -7.57 2.79
N THR A 106 7.79 -7.22 1.54
CA THR A 106 8.74 -7.33 0.42
C THR A 106 9.49 -6.03 0.14
N GLY A 107 9.09 -4.93 0.80
CA GLY A 107 9.55 -3.59 0.45
C GLY A 107 9.20 -3.23 -0.99
N PHE A 108 7.94 -3.39 -1.38
CA PHE A 108 7.44 -3.19 -2.76
C PHE A 108 8.16 -4.06 -3.79
N LEU A 109 8.28 -5.36 -3.51
CA LEU A 109 8.96 -6.36 -4.33
C LEU A 109 10.47 -6.10 -4.55
N ASN A 110 11.12 -5.35 -3.66
CA ASN A 110 12.58 -5.19 -3.68
C ASN A 110 13.32 -6.36 -3.00
N PHE A 111 12.67 -7.10 -2.10
CA PHE A 111 13.21 -8.31 -1.45
C PHE A 111 14.63 -8.13 -0.86
N LYS A 112 14.84 -7.03 -0.13
CA LYS A 112 16.15 -6.70 0.48
C LYS A 112 16.49 -7.58 1.70
N GLY A 113 15.54 -8.39 2.18
CA GLY A 113 15.72 -9.31 3.30
C GLY A 113 16.17 -10.71 2.88
N ASN A 114 15.83 -11.70 3.72
CA ASN A 114 16.22 -13.09 3.53
C ASN A 114 15.44 -13.76 2.39
N VAL A 115 14.15 -13.49 2.32
CA VAL A 115 13.29 -13.99 1.23
C VAL A 115 13.66 -13.32 -0.08
N LYS A 116 13.78 -14.13 -1.13
CA LYS A 116 14.18 -13.72 -2.48
C LYS A 116 13.00 -13.75 -3.46
N PRO A 117 13.05 -12.96 -4.55
CA PRO A 117 11.94 -12.85 -5.50
C PRO A 117 11.48 -14.20 -6.08
N HIS A 118 12.42 -15.12 -6.35
CA HIS A 118 12.12 -16.42 -6.95
C HIS A 118 11.34 -17.36 -6.03
N GLN A 119 11.23 -17.04 -4.73
CA GLN A 119 10.54 -17.90 -3.77
C GLN A 119 9.01 -17.76 -3.81
N ASN A 120 8.48 -16.75 -4.51
CA ASN A 120 7.05 -16.40 -4.48
C ASN A 120 6.48 -16.26 -3.05
N ASN A 121 7.32 -15.91 -2.09
CA ASN A 121 6.91 -15.76 -0.69
C ASN A 121 6.73 -14.28 -0.39
N PHE A 122 5.48 -13.84 -0.51
CA PHE A 122 5.12 -12.42 -0.49
C PHE A 122 4.86 -11.84 0.90
N CYS A 123 4.97 -12.66 1.95
CA CYS A 123 4.62 -12.26 3.31
C CYS A 123 5.59 -12.77 4.38
N GLY A 124 6.77 -13.23 3.97
CA GLY A 124 7.82 -13.64 4.89
C GLY A 124 7.58 -14.98 5.60
N LEU A 125 6.70 -15.84 5.07
CA LEU A 125 6.38 -17.13 5.69
C LEU A 125 7.64 -17.95 5.94
N GLY A 126 7.83 -18.42 7.17
CA GLY A 126 8.97 -19.24 7.56
C GLY A 126 10.31 -18.50 7.64
N ALA A 127 10.37 -17.18 7.40
CA ALA A 127 11.57 -16.36 7.56
C ALA A 127 11.73 -15.90 9.03
N VAL A 128 11.69 -16.85 9.97
CA VAL A 128 11.64 -16.62 11.43
C VAL A 128 12.94 -16.10 12.04
N SER A 129 14.05 -16.10 11.30
CA SER A 129 15.35 -15.63 11.75
C SER A 129 16.21 -15.11 10.60
N ALA A 130 17.31 -14.44 10.94
CA ALA A 130 18.33 -14.00 9.98
C ALA A 130 18.91 -15.14 9.11
N HIS A 131 18.80 -16.39 9.56
CA HIS A 131 19.38 -17.57 8.90
C HIS A 131 18.36 -18.47 8.20
N SER A 132 17.05 -18.18 8.33
CA SER A 132 16.00 -18.94 7.67
C SER A 132 15.62 -18.24 6.36
N ASN A 133 15.74 -18.95 5.25
CA ASN A 133 15.46 -18.42 3.91
C ASN A 133 13.96 -18.20 3.64
N GLY A 134 13.06 -18.65 4.51
CA GLY A 134 11.62 -18.63 4.28
C GLY A 134 11.15 -19.77 3.38
N GLU A 135 9.82 -19.92 3.27
CA GLU A 135 9.20 -20.90 2.37
C GLU A 135 9.38 -20.52 0.90
N HIS A 136 9.22 -21.51 0.03
CA HIS A 136 9.25 -21.39 -1.42
C HIS A 136 7.98 -21.98 -2.00
N PHE A 137 7.28 -21.20 -2.82
CA PHE A 137 6.08 -21.60 -3.53
C PHE A 137 6.35 -21.70 -5.04
N PRO A 138 5.78 -22.70 -5.72
CA PRO A 138 6.10 -23.02 -7.13
C PRO A 138 5.74 -21.90 -8.11
N ASP A 139 4.72 -21.11 -7.78
CA ASP A 139 4.22 -20.03 -8.62
C ASP A 139 3.61 -18.89 -7.78
N VAL A 140 3.31 -17.78 -8.46
CA VAL A 140 2.73 -16.58 -7.85
C VAL A 140 1.39 -16.88 -7.20
N GLU A 141 0.54 -17.70 -7.84
CA GLU A 141 -0.80 -18.02 -7.33
C GLU A 141 -0.73 -18.78 -6.01
N THR A 142 0.15 -19.78 -5.93
CA THR A 142 0.36 -20.57 -4.72
C THR A 142 0.94 -19.72 -3.60
N GLY A 143 1.91 -18.85 -3.92
CA GLY A 143 2.51 -17.93 -2.96
C GLY A 143 1.53 -16.90 -2.39
N VAL A 144 0.69 -16.31 -3.25
CA VAL A 144 -0.37 -15.40 -2.80
C VAL A 144 -1.43 -16.17 -2.01
N ARG A 145 -1.85 -17.35 -2.46
CA ARG A 145 -2.80 -18.19 -1.71
C ARG A 145 -2.29 -18.50 -0.31
N ALA A 146 -1.02 -18.90 -0.16
CA ALA A 146 -0.43 -19.17 1.15
C ALA A 146 -0.48 -17.93 2.06
N HIS A 147 -0.18 -16.74 1.53
CA HIS A 147 -0.31 -15.48 2.26
C HIS A 147 -1.76 -15.23 2.72
N ILE A 148 -2.73 -15.34 1.81
CA ILE A 148 -4.15 -15.14 2.12
C ILE A 148 -4.64 -16.14 3.17
N GLN A 149 -4.28 -17.41 3.04
CA GLN A 149 -4.62 -18.44 4.02
C GLN A 149 -4.00 -18.12 5.38
N HIS A 150 -2.75 -17.64 5.43
CA HIS A 150 -2.13 -17.26 6.68
C HIS A 150 -2.85 -16.10 7.37
N LEU A 151 -3.20 -15.05 6.63
CA LEU A 151 -4.02 -13.95 7.14
C LEU A 151 -5.38 -14.44 7.68
N LYS A 152 -6.05 -15.32 6.93
CA LYS A 152 -7.31 -15.93 7.38
C LYS A 152 -7.13 -16.77 8.64
N ALA A 153 -6.01 -17.47 8.80
CA ALA A 153 -5.71 -18.20 10.04
C ALA A 153 -5.67 -17.22 11.23
N TYR A 154 -4.98 -16.09 11.10
CA TYR A 154 -4.91 -15.09 12.16
C TYR A 154 -6.28 -14.48 12.46
N ALA A 155 -7.07 -14.17 11.43
CA ALA A 155 -8.27 -13.36 11.60
C ALA A 155 -9.57 -14.15 11.79
N SER A 156 -9.58 -15.45 11.51
CA SER A 156 -10.81 -16.23 11.45
C SER A 156 -10.66 -17.70 11.89
N THR A 157 -11.76 -18.25 12.38
CA THR A 157 -11.93 -19.70 12.58
C THR A 157 -12.69 -20.38 11.43
N LEU A 158 -13.17 -19.63 10.43
CA LEU A 158 -13.88 -20.18 9.26
C LEU A 158 -12.98 -21.04 8.39
N ASP A 159 -13.46 -22.18 7.91
CA ASP A 159 -12.65 -23.08 7.09
C ASP A 159 -12.12 -22.43 5.81
N LEU A 160 -10.99 -22.95 5.32
CA LEU A 160 -10.44 -22.56 4.04
C LEU A 160 -11.38 -23.02 2.92
N ILE A 161 -11.60 -22.14 1.95
CA ILE A 161 -12.40 -22.46 0.76
C ILE A 161 -11.55 -23.20 -0.27
N LEU A 162 -10.27 -22.83 -0.38
CA LEU A 162 -9.30 -23.45 -1.28
C LEU A 162 -8.44 -24.48 -0.55
N PRO A 163 -7.81 -25.43 -1.29
CA PRO A 163 -6.86 -26.36 -0.71
C PRO A 163 -5.75 -25.62 0.05
N ASN A 164 -5.43 -26.11 1.25
CA ASN A 164 -4.38 -25.52 2.07
C ASN A 164 -3.00 -25.70 1.41
N VAL A 165 -2.31 -24.58 1.17
CA VAL A 165 -0.92 -24.54 0.67
C VAL A 165 0.02 -23.83 1.65
N ASP A 166 -0.51 -23.26 2.73
CA ASP A 166 0.27 -22.72 3.84
C ASP A 166 0.68 -23.84 4.81
N ASN A 167 1.94 -24.29 4.71
CA ASN A 167 2.49 -25.33 5.59
C ASN A 167 2.52 -24.93 7.07
N ARG A 168 2.38 -23.63 7.35
CA ARG A 168 2.39 -23.05 8.70
C ARG A 168 1.01 -22.73 9.23
N PHE A 169 -0.05 -22.93 8.45
CA PHE A 169 -1.43 -22.64 8.83
C PHE A 169 -1.78 -23.27 10.19
N ARG A 170 -1.36 -24.52 10.40
CA ARG A 170 -1.58 -25.28 11.64
C ARG A 170 -0.91 -24.71 12.90
N PHE A 171 0.10 -23.85 12.74
CA PHE A 171 0.84 -23.27 13.86
C PHE A 171 0.19 -21.98 14.39
N VAL A 172 -0.77 -21.42 13.65
CA VAL A 172 -1.49 -20.22 14.08
C VAL A 172 -2.64 -20.62 15.01
N LYS A 173 -2.72 -20.00 16.18
CA LYS A 173 -3.95 -20.04 16.98
C LYS A 173 -5.02 -19.26 16.22
N ARG A 174 -5.99 -19.98 15.64
CA ARG A 174 -6.94 -19.40 14.69
C ARG A 174 -7.83 -18.32 15.32
N GLY A 175 -8.07 -17.24 14.57
CA GLY A 175 -8.92 -16.12 15.00
C GLY A 175 -8.32 -15.23 16.11
N ILE A 176 -7.01 -15.35 16.37
CA ILE A 176 -6.34 -14.59 17.43
C ILE A 176 -6.23 -13.09 17.13
N ALA A 177 -6.17 -12.68 15.86
CA ALA A 177 -6.00 -11.29 15.43
C ALA A 177 -6.97 -10.93 14.29
N PRO A 178 -8.24 -10.63 14.58
CA PRO A 178 -9.23 -10.21 13.58
C PRO A 178 -8.90 -8.91 12.82
N THR A 179 -8.15 -7.99 13.44
CA THR A 179 -7.81 -6.68 12.87
C THR A 179 -6.31 -6.46 12.67
N ILE A 180 -5.93 -5.47 11.85
CA ILE A 180 -4.51 -5.12 11.66
C ILE A 180 -3.82 -4.69 12.97
N TYR A 181 -4.57 -4.14 13.93
CA TYR A 181 -4.05 -3.67 15.22
C TYR A 181 -3.61 -4.79 16.15
N GLU A 182 -4.00 -6.03 15.83
CA GLU A 182 -3.71 -7.22 16.61
C GLU A 182 -2.58 -8.06 16.02
N LEU A 183 -2.06 -7.68 14.85
CA LEU A 183 -0.90 -8.29 14.21
C LEU A 183 0.44 -7.99 14.93
N PRO A 184 0.69 -6.80 15.52
CA PRO A 184 1.91 -6.55 16.28
C PRO A 184 2.13 -7.55 17.41
N GLY A 185 3.35 -8.07 17.52
CA GLY A 185 3.74 -9.10 18.48
C GLY A 185 3.19 -10.51 18.19
N ARG A 186 2.33 -10.69 17.18
CA ARG A 186 1.74 -11.99 16.81
C ARG A 186 2.14 -12.43 15.42
N TRP A 187 2.00 -11.56 14.42
CA TRP A 187 2.46 -11.76 13.06
C TRP A 187 3.94 -11.35 12.95
N ALA A 188 4.25 -10.11 13.33
CA ALA A 188 5.59 -9.56 13.36
C ALA A 188 5.95 -9.13 14.78
N SER A 189 7.22 -9.25 15.17
CA SER A 189 7.71 -8.76 16.47
C SER A 189 7.68 -7.23 16.59
N ASP A 190 7.60 -6.53 15.47
CA ASP A 190 7.53 -5.08 15.40
C ASP A 190 6.25 -4.53 16.03
N LYS A 191 6.41 -3.65 17.02
CA LYS A 191 5.30 -3.00 17.74
C LYS A 191 4.59 -1.95 16.88
N GLU A 192 5.30 -1.36 15.92
CA GLU A 192 4.76 -0.33 15.02
C GLU A 192 4.16 -0.94 13.75
N TYR A 193 4.02 -2.26 13.69
CA TYR A 193 3.59 -2.97 12.49
C TYR A 193 2.22 -2.50 11.98
N ALA A 194 1.25 -2.35 12.88
CA ALA A 194 -0.09 -1.89 12.54
C ALA A 194 -0.07 -0.46 11.99
N VAL A 195 0.72 0.44 12.59
CA VAL A 195 0.87 1.83 12.14
C VAL A 195 1.46 1.90 10.73
N LYS A 196 2.47 1.07 10.45
CA LYS A 196 3.07 0.97 9.11
C LYS A 196 2.06 0.46 8.08
N LEU A 197 1.28 -0.56 8.43
CA LEU A 197 0.26 -1.12 7.56
C LEU A 197 -0.88 -0.12 7.29
N GLU A 198 -1.34 0.59 8.32
CA GLU A 198 -2.32 1.66 8.19
C GLU A 198 -1.81 2.80 7.29
N SER A 199 -0.54 3.20 7.44
CA SER A 199 0.08 4.20 6.56
C SER A 199 0.11 3.76 5.08
N LEU A 200 0.35 2.47 4.82
CA LEU A 200 0.32 1.93 3.46
C LEU A 200 -1.10 1.89 2.89
N LEU A 201 -2.10 1.54 3.70
CA LEU A 201 -3.51 1.60 3.31
C LEU A 201 -3.93 3.04 2.95
N SER A 202 -3.57 4.03 3.77
CA SER A 202 -3.85 5.45 3.44
C SER A 202 -3.20 5.87 2.12
N ARG A 203 -1.96 5.44 1.85
CA ARG A 203 -1.27 5.74 0.59
C ARG A 203 -1.93 5.06 -0.61
N LEU A 204 -2.36 3.82 -0.46
CA LEU A 204 -3.08 3.08 -1.48
C LEU A 204 -4.38 3.83 -1.87
N PHE A 205 -5.17 4.27 -0.88
CA PHE A 205 -6.40 5.02 -1.12
C PHE A 205 -6.15 6.41 -1.70
N LEU A 206 -5.02 7.06 -1.33
CA LEU A 206 -4.60 8.30 -1.98
C LEU A 206 -4.32 8.11 -3.47
N ILE A 207 -3.57 7.06 -3.82
CA ILE A 207 -3.23 6.72 -5.20
C ILE A 207 -4.50 6.45 -5.99
N ARG A 208 -5.41 5.62 -5.45
CA ARG A 208 -6.74 5.36 -6.04
C ARG A 208 -7.53 6.63 -6.30
N TYR A 209 -7.58 7.55 -5.35
CA TYR A 209 -8.30 8.82 -5.53
C TYR A 209 -7.69 9.66 -6.65
N GLN A 210 -6.36 9.71 -6.73
CA GLN A 210 -5.63 10.46 -7.76
C GLN A 210 -5.78 9.86 -9.15
N THR A 211 -5.81 8.52 -9.29
CA THR A 211 -6.03 7.85 -10.57
C THR A 211 -7.45 8.08 -11.08
N ALA A 212 -8.46 7.89 -10.23
CA ALA A 212 -9.86 8.15 -10.58
C ALA A 212 -10.09 9.61 -11.02
N SER A 213 -9.51 10.57 -10.31
CA SER A 213 -9.63 12.01 -10.65
C SER A 213 -8.98 12.37 -11.99
N ARG A 214 -7.98 11.61 -12.46
CA ARG A 214 -7.34 11.85 -13.76
C ARG A 214 -8.18 11.28 -14.91
N GLU A 215 -8.94 10.23 -14.66
CA GLU A 215 -9.84 9.63 -15.67
C GLU A 215 -11.07 10.49 -15.90
N THR A 216 -11.63 11.11 -14.86
CA THR A 216 -12.80 11.99 -14.98
C THR A 216 -12.52 13.32 -15.67
N ASN A 217 -11.25 13.72 -15.77
CA ASN A 217 -10.81 14.99 -16.38
C ASN A 217 -10.25 14.82 -17.80
N LYS A 218 -10.35 13.62 -18.39
CA LYS A 218 -10.03 13.34 -19.79
C LYS A 218 -11.31 13.24 -20.61
#